data_AF-A0A1W9TIB4-F1
#
_entry.id   AF-A0A1W9TIB4-F1
#
_cell.length_a   1.000
_cell.length_b   1.000
_cell.length_c   1.000
_cell.angle_alpha   90.00
_cell.angle_beta   90.00
_cell.angle_gamma   90.00
#
_symmetry.space_group_name_H-M   'P 1'
#
loop_
_entity.id
_entity.type
_entity.pdbx_description
1 polymer ?
#
loop_
_entity_poly.entity_id
_entity_poly.type
_entity_poly.pdbx_seq_one_letter_code
_entity_poly.pdbx_strand_id
1 'polypeptide(L)' 'MEAINNGWNIKELRRQIDSALYERLALSRKKEEVKKLSTKGQIIEKSKDLIKDPYILEFLGLEEMPKYSGIN' A
#
# COMPACT_ATOMS: atom_id res chain seq x y z
N MET A 1 -7.82 -17.38 -6.16
CA MET A 1 -6.49 -16.76 -6.38
C MET A 1 -6.68 -15.26 -6.56
N GLU A 2 -5.84 -14.43 -5.94
CA GLU A 2 -5.99 -12.96 -5.96
C GLU A 2 -6.04 -12.37 -7.38
N ALA A 3 -5.19 -12.85 -8.28
CA ALA A 3 -5.15 -12.40 -9.67
C ALA A 3 -6.48 -12.62 -10.41
N ILE A 4 -7.15 -13.74 -10.17
CA ILE A 4 -8.46 -14.06 -10.76
C ILE A 4 -9.53 -13.14 -10.17
N ASN A 5 -9.52 -12.96 -8.85
CA ASN A 5 -10.51 -12.12 -8.15
C ASN A 5 -10.46 -10.65 -8.60
N ASN A 6 -9.29 -10.18 -9.03
CA ASN A 6 -9.09 -8.80 -9.50
C ASN A 6 -9.00 -8.67 -11.04
N GLY A 7 -9.20 -9.75 -11.80
CA GLY A 7 -9.19 -9.72 -13.26
C GLY A 7 -7.85 -9.28 -13.88
N TRP A 8 -6.72 -9.60 -13.23
CA TRP A 8 -5.41 -9.13 -13.68
C TRP A 8 -4.94 -9.82 -14.97
N ASN A 9 -4.54 -9.02 -15.94
CA ASN A 9 -3.77 -9.51 -17.09
C ASN A 9 -2.29 -9.75 -16.69
N ILE A 10 -1.49 -10.31 -17.59
CA ILE A 10 -0.08 -10.66 -17.32
C ILE A 10 0.76 -9.44 -16.87
N LYS A 11 0.53 -8.27 -17.46
CA LYS A 11 1.27 -7.04 -17.10
C LYS A 11 0.92 -6.58 -15.69
N GLU A 12 -0.36 -6.62 -15.36
CA GLU A 12 -0.88 -6.30 -14.04
C GLU A 12 -0.36 -7.28 -12.99
N LEU A 13 -0.44 -8.59 -13.27
CA LEU A 13 0.10 -9.63 -12.40
C LEU A 13 1.58 -9.40 -12.10
N ARG A 14 2.39 -9.11 -13.12
CA ARG A 14 3.81 -8.77 -12.94
C ARG A 14 3.99 -7.54 -12.07
N ARG A 15 3.24 -6.46 -12.28
CA ARG A 15 3.30 -5.27 -11.43
C ARG A 15 3.02 -5.60 -9.97
N GLN A 16 2.01 -6.41 -9.70
CA GLN A 16 1.63 -6.75 -8.33
C GLN A 16 2.67 -7.64 -7.65
N ILE A 17 3.29 -8.57 -8.39
CA ILE A 17 4.45 -9.35 -7.94
C ILE A 17 5.65 -8.43 -7.64
N ASP A 18 6.01 -7.54 -8.57
CA ASP A 18 7.14 -6.62 -8.42
C ASP A 18 6.96 -5.66 -7.22
N SER A 19 5.70 -5.39 -6.84
CA SER A 19 5.34 -4.59 -5.67
C SER A 19 5.19 -5.38 -4.36
N ALA A 20 5.41 -6.69 -4.38
CA ALA A 20 5.18 -7.60 -3.27
C ALA A 20 3.78 -7.43 -2.64
N LEU A 21 2.74 -7.27 -3.47
CA LEU A 21 1.39 -6.97 -2.99
C LEU A 21 0.88 -8.05 -2.04
N TYR A 22 1.14 -9.31 -2.35
CA TYR A 22 0.71 -10.45 -1.54
C TYR A 22 1.28 -10.36 -0.11
N GLU A 23 2.58 -10.13 0.01
CA GLU A 23 3.29 -10.00 1.28
C GLU A 23 2.79 -8.77 2.05
N ARG A 24 2.62 -7.63 1.37
CA ARG A 24 2.05 -6.42 2.00
C ARG A 24 0.65 -6.65 2.53
N LEU A 25 -0.19 -7.39 1.81
CA LEU A 25 -1.54 -7.74 2.28
C LEU A 25 -1.52 -8.78 3.40
N ALA A 26 -0.57 -9.71 3.40
CA ALA A 26 -0.44 -10.70 4.46
C ALA A 26 -0.04 -10.04 5.79
N LEU A 27 0.88 -9.08 5.73
CA LEU A 27 1.51 -8.45 6.89
C LEU A 27 0.79 -7.21 7.40
N SER A 28 0.02 -6.53 6.53
CA SER A 28 -0.58 -5.25 6.91
C SER A 28 -1.78 -5.39 7.85
N ARG A 29 -1.88 -4.46 8.80
CA ARG A 29 -3.06 -4.25 9.64
C ARG A 29 -4.19 -3.52 8.89
N LYS A 30 -3.89 -2.86 7.76
CA LYS A 30 -4.84 -2.07 6.96
C LYS A 30 -4.94 -2.55 5.51
N LYS A 31 -5.30 -3.82 5.35
CA LYS A 31 -5.37 -4.51 4.04
C LYS A 31 -6.22 -3.78 2.99
N GLU A 32 -7.32 -3.14 3.39
CA GLU A 32 -8.20 -2.43 2.46
C GLU A 32 -7.54 -1.19 1.85
N GLU A 33 -6.72 -0.48 2.61
CA GLU A 33 -5.98 0.68 2.10
C GLU A 33 -4.83 0.22 1.17
N VAL A 34 -4.16 -0.88 1.49
CA VAL A 34 -3.17 -1.52 0.61
C VAL A 34 -3.80 -1.93 -0.73
N LYS A 35 -5.00 -2.54 -0.74
CA LYS A 35 -5.73 -2.88 -1.97
C LYS A 35 -6.12 -1.64 -2.79
N LYS A 36 -6.55 -0.56 -2.14
CA LYS A 36 -6.87 0.71 -2.85
C LYS A 36 -5.64 1.28 -3.55
N LEU A 37 -4.47 1.25 -2.90
CA LEU A 37 -3.21 1.72 -3.48
C LEU A 37 -2.72 0.81 -4.62
N SER A 38 -2.93 -0.50 -4.53
CA SER A 38 -2.49 -1.44 -5.57
C SER A 38 -3.24 -1.27 -6.90
N THR A 39 -4.49 -0.83 -6.83
CA THR A 39 -5.36 -0.60 -7.99
C THR A 39 -5.21 0.80 -8.58
N LYS A 40 -5.11 1.83 -7.74
CA LYS A 40 -4.99 3.23 -8.19
C LYS A 40 -3.56 3.67 -8.50
N GLY A 41 -2.56 2.90 -8.05
CA GLY A 41 -1.17 3.37 -7.96
C GLY A 41 -0.98 4.39 -6.84
N GLN A 42 0.27 4.71 -6.51
CA GLN A 42 0.55 5.83 -5.61
C GLN A 42 0.26 7.14 -6.34
N ILE A 43 -0.80 7.82 -5.92
CA ILE A 43 -1.09 9.20 -6.32
C ILE A 43 -0.29 10.10 -5.38
N ILE A 44 0.78 10.71 -5.90
CA ILE A 44 1.62 11.63 -5.13
C ILE A 44 1.10 13.04 -5.37
N GLU A 45 0.34 13.59 -4.42
CA GLU A 45 -0.23 14.94 -4.52
C GLU A 45 0.55 15.97 -3.68
N LYS A 46 1.16 15.51 -2.59
CA LYS A 46 1.85 16.35 -1.60
C LYS A 46 3.22 15.77 -1.30
N SER A 47 4.17 16.61 -0.88
CA SER A 47 5.53 16.16 -0.54
C SER A 47 5.57 15.09 0.57
N LYS A 48 4.54 15.02 1.42
CA LYS A 48 4.37 13.96 2.42
C LYS A 48 4.00 12.59 1.82
N ASP A 49 3.45 12.56 0.60
CA ASP A 49 3.07 11.34 -0.12
C ASP A 49 4.29 10.70 -0.82
N LEU A 50 5.41 11.44 -0.93
CA LEU A 50 6.71 10.93 -1.36
C LEU A 50 7.37 10.02 -0.31
N ILE A 51 6.90 10.08 0.95
CA ILE A 51 7.31 9.10 1.96
C ILE A 51 6.77 7.76 1.46
N LYS A 52 7.66 6.95 0.89
CA LYS A 52 7.37 5.61 0.35
C LYS A 52 6.58 4.84 1.39
N ASP A 53 5.28 4.78 1.19
CA ASP A 53 4.28 4.04 1.98
C ASP A 53 4.49 4.10 3.52
N PRO A 54 3.59 4.73 4.30
CA PRO A 54 3.62 4.61 5.76
C PRO A 54 3.57 3.15 6.26
N TYR A 55 3.28 2.18 5.39
CA TYR A 55 3.35 0.74 5.63
C TYR A 55 4.73 0.16 5.91
N ILE A 56 5.81 0.86 5.53
CA ILE A 56 7.18 0.42 5.91
C ILE A 56 7.34 0.40 7.44
N LEU A 57 6.57 1.22 8.17
CA LEU A 57 6.62 1.28 9.64
C LEU A 57 5.86 0.13 10.32
N GLU A 58 4.84 -0.48 9.68
CA GLU A 58 4.10 -1.62 10.26
C GLU A 58 5.02 -2.86 10.44
N PHE A 59 6.02 -3.01 9.57
CA PHE A 59 6.98 -4.13 9.62
C PHE A 59 7.94 -4.02 10.82
N LEU A 60 8.18 -2.81 11.32
CA LEU A 60 9.04 -2.55 12.48
C LEU A 60 8.30 -2.74 13.82
N GLY A 61 7.00 -3.06 13.79
CA GLY A 61 6.17 -3.16 14.99
C GLY A 61 5.95 -1.83 15.71
N LEU A 62 6.31 -0.71 15.06
CA LEU A 62 6.11 0.62 15.61
C LEU A 62 4.64 1.00 15.51
N GLU A 63 4.10 1.59 16.58
CA GLU A 63 2.74 2.12 16.57
C GLU A 63 2.61 3.21 15.51
N GLU A 64 1.48 3.24 14.82
CA GLU A 64 1.16 4.39 13.97
C GLU A 64 1.12 5.64 14.83
N MET A 65 2.10 6.52 14.63
CA MET A 65 2.02 7.84 15.21
C MET A 65 0.76 8.50 14.65
N PRO A 66 -0.19 8.97 15.50
CA PRO A 66 -1.34 9.69 15.02
C PRO A 66 -0.84 10.83 14.14
N LYS A 67 -1.36 10.90 12.90
CA LYS A 67 -1.05 11.98 11.97
C LYS A 67 -1.19 13.29 12.73
N TYR A 68 -0.08 13.98 12.99
CA TYR A 68 -0.13 15.34 13.52
C TYR A 68 -0.85 16.19 12.47
N SER A 69 -2.16 16.36 12.65
CA SER A 69 -2.93 17.42 12.01
C SER A 69 -2.63 18.71 12.75
N GLY A 70 -1.37 19.15 12.68
CA GLY A 70 -1.03 20.54 12.90
C GLY A 70 -1.27 21.26 11.58
N ILE A 71 -2.35 22.04 11.50
CA ILE A 71 -2.36 23.44 11.08
C ILE A 71 -3.76 23.97 11.38
N ASN A 72 -3.74 25.01 12.20
CA ASN A 72 -4.79 25.96 12.57
C ASN A 72 -5.36 26.67 11.33
#